data_AF-V5S9N9-F1
#
_entry.id   AF-V5S9N9-F1
#
_cell.length_a   1.000
_cell.length_b   1.000
_cell.length_c   1.000
_cell.angle_alpha   90.00
_cell.angle_beta   90.00
_cell.angle_gamma   90.00
#
_symmetry.space_group_name_H-M   'P 1'
#
loop_
_entity.id
_entity.type
_entity.pdbx_description
1 polymer ?
#
loop_
_entity_poly.entity_id
_entity_poly.type
_entity_poly.pdbx_seq_one_letter_code
_entity_poly.pdbx_strand_id
1 'polypeptide(L)'
;MAYFWGRFGLIAVSVIASQIVNVSAASAAQQKFTEADFYWDAGTKNHKRLIIAAVNRLHREDARCRDVIHAGTAAKSVTRSKAANRPVFFVLCGEGFDTVTVHFDELSMKATAPLSAPVHVDQSAAVQFCEDYAKSRAVRPSTVSFSRFLDTAVAEHPNGRTTVFSSFTAKNNVGVELNYTIRCLIDRSGIIEGHIGRAS
;
A
#
# COMPACT_ATOMS: atom_id res chain seq x y z
N MET A 1 21.33 62.99 59.24
CA MET A 1 20.24 62.02 59.40
C MET A 1 19.15 62.39 58.40
N ALA A 2 19.06 61.65 57.30
CA ALA A 2 18.07 61.86 56.25
C ALA A 2 17.50 60.50 55.83
N TYR A 3 16.18 60.43 55.79
CA TYR A 3 15.37 59.28 55.43
C TYR A 3 15.52 58.94 53.94
N PHE A 4 15.58 57.65 53.60
CA PHE A 4 15.22 57.19 52.26
C PHE A 4 14.47 55.86 52.33
N TRP A 5 13.20 55.90 51.95
CA TRP A 5 12.32 54.75 51.76
C TRP A 5 12.64 54.07 50.43
N GLY A 6 13.03 52.79 50.47
CA GLY A 6 13.22 51.95 49.29
C GLY A 6 12.01 51.04 49.05
N ARG A 7 11.23 51.34 48.01
CA ARG A 7 10.10 50.56 47.50
C ARG A 7 10.55 49.15 47.07
N PHE A 8 9.88 48.12 47.57
CA PHE A 8 9.88 46.77 46.99
C PHE A 8 9.07 46.77 45.70
N GLY A 9 9.76 46.66 44.56
CA GLY A 9 9.14 46.41 43.26
C GLY A 9 8.98 44.91 43.03
N LEU A 10 7.73 44.42 43.06
CA LEU A 10 7.34 43.10 42.58
C LEU A 10 7.55 43.05 41.05
N ILE A 11 8.53 42.26 40.59
CA ILE A 11 8.68 41.92 39.18
C ILE A 11 7.70 40.77 38.88
N ALA A 12 6.57 41.10 38.26
CA ALA A 12 5.67 40.13 37.68
C ALA A 12 6.32 39.53 36.43
N VAL A 13 6.78 38.28 36.52
CA VAL A 13 7.22 37.50 35.36
C VAL A 13 5.97 37.09 34.58
N SER A 14 5.68 37.83 33.51
CA SER A 14 4.67 37.46 32.53
C SER A 14 5.15 36.22 31.77
N VAL A 15 4.53 35.08 32.02
CA VAL A 15 4.67 33.89 31.17
C VAL A 15 3.91 34.19 29.88
N ILE A 16 4.64 34.56 28.84
CA ILE A 16 4.10 34.66 27.48
C ILE A 16 3.85 33.22 27.03
N ALA A 17 2.60 32.77 27.09
CA ALA A 17 2.17 31.53 26.47
C ALA A 17 2.36 31.68 24.95
N SER A 18 3.40 31.06 24.41
CA SER A 18 3.59 30.90 22.98
C SER A 18 2.37 30.19 22.40
N GLN A 19 1.53 30.92 21.68
CA GLN A 19 0.46 30.31 20.89
C GLN A 19 1.12 29.52 19.76
N ILE A 20 1.23 28.21 19.97
CA ILE A 20 1.45 27.27 18.89
C ILE A 20 0.25 27.43 17.98
N VAL A 21 0.47 28.04 16.82
CA VAL A 21 -0.53 28.11 15.76
C VAL A 21 -0.78 26.66 15.34
N ASN A 22 -1.89 26.10 15.81
CA ASN A 22 -2.45 24.89 15.23
C ASN A 22 -2.70 25.21 13.76
N VAL A 23 -1.80 24.78 12.89
CA VAL A 23 -2.12 24.59 11.48
C VAL A 23 -3.06 23.39 11.46
N SER A 24 -4.33 23.63 11.79
CA SER A 24 -5.40 22.73 11.43
C SER A 24 -5.32 22.63 9.92
N ALA A 25 -4.89 21.48 9.43
CA ALA A 25 -5.09 21.09 8.05
C ALA A 25 -6.56 21.33 7.74
N ALA A 26 -6.85 22.40 7.00
CA ALA A 26 -8.10 22.53 6.31
C ALA A 26 -8.10 21.36 5.32
N SER A 27 -8.71 20.25 5.70
CA SER A 27 -9.02 19.21 4.73
C SER A 27 -9.90 19.89 3.70
N ALA A 28 -9.41 19.99 2.46
CA ALA A 28 -10.27 20.30 1.33
C ALA A 28 -11.49 19.40 1.47
N ALA A 29 -12.71 19.97 1.42
CA ALA A 29 -13.94 19.22 1.54
C ALA A 29 -13.90 18.09 0.50
N GLN A 30 -13.62 16.88 0.98
CA GLN A 30 -13.28 15.77 0.13
C GLN A 30 -14.51 15.44 -0.73
N GLN A 31 -14.33 15.31 -2.05
CA GLN A 31 -15.44 15.27 -3.01
C GLN A 31 -16.46 14.20 -2.60
N LYS A 32 -17.73 14.59 -2.48
CA LYS A 32 -18.81 13.66 -2.17
C LYS A 32 -19.46 13.19 -3.46
N PHE A 33 -19.28 11.91 -3.78
CA PHE A 33 -19.86 11.29 -4.96
C PHE A 33 -21.36 11.01 -4.74
N THR A 34 -22.14 11.28 -5.77
CA THR A 34 -23.59 11.09 -5.88
C THR A 34 -23.89 10.16 -7.04
N GLU A 35 -25.16 9.80 -7.25
CA GLU A 35 -25.54 8.88 -8.32
C GLU A 35 -25.11 9.33 -9.73
N ALA A 36 -24.99 10.64 -9.96
CA ALA A 36 -24.61 11.22 -11.25
C ALA A 36 -23.14 10.98 -11.63
N ASP A 37 -22.29 10.68 -10.65
CA ASP A 37 -20.84 10.48 -10.85
C ASP A 37 -20.50 9.07 -11.36
N PHE A 38 -21.50 8.21 -11.54
CA PHE A 38 -21.34 6.78 -11.86
C PHE A 38 -22.00 6.42 -13.19
N TYR A 39 -21.40 5.45 -13.87
CA TYR A 39 -22.05 4.73 -14.96
C TYR A 39 -22.76 3.48 -14.41
N TRP A 40 -24.03 3.29 -14.75
CA TRP A 40 -24.86 2.21 -14.23
C TRP A 40 -25.20 1.18 -15.30
N ASP A 41 -24.60 -0.01 -15.19
CA ASP A 41 -24.88 -1.16 -16.03
C ASP A 41 -25.82 -2.18 -15.35
N ALA A 42 -26.09 -3.29 -16.02
CA ALA A 42 -26.92 -4.37 -15.48
C ALA A 42 -26.36 -4.99 -14.19
N GLY A 43 -25.04 -4.98 -14.01
CA GLY A 43 -24.36 -5.55 -12.83
C GLY A 43 -24.35 -4.62 -11.61
N THR A 44 -24.53 -3.32 -11.81
CA THR A 44 -24.40 -2.28 -10.78
C THR A 44 -25.72 -1.57 -10.45
N LYS A 45 -26.69 -1.51 -11.37
CA LYS A 45 -27.95 -0.75 -11.20
C LYS A 45 -28.79 -1.15 -9.98
N ASN A 46 -28.69 -2.40 -9.53
CA ASN A 46 -29.42 -2.90 -8.35
C ASN A 46 -28.64 -2.70 -7.04
N HIS A 47 -27.42 -2.17 -7.11
CA HIS A 47 -26.50 -2.00 -5.98
C HIS A 47 -26.06 -0.54 -5.78
N LYS A 48 -26.74 0.43 -6.41
CA LYS A 48 -26.37 1.86 -6.40
C LYS A 48 -26.04 2.39 -5.00
N ARG A 49 -26.94 2.17 -4.03
CA ARG A 49 -26.76 2.66 -2.65
C ARG A 49 -25.47 2.10 -2.01
N LEU A 50 -25.19 0.81 -2.21
CA LEU A 50 -23.98 0.18 -1.71
C LEU A 50 -22.74 0.76 -2.38
N ILE A 51 -22.75 0.90 -3.71
CA ILE A 51 -21.61 1.39 -4.50
C ILE A 51 -21.29 2.85 -4.14
N ILE A 52 -22.30 3.73 -4.08
CA ILE A 52 -22.11 5.14 -3.71
C ILE A 52 -21.54 5.25 -2.29
N ALA A 53 -22.08 4.49 -1.34
CA ALA A 53 -21.59 4.49 0.04
C ALA A 53 -20.14 3.97 0.11
N ALA A 54 -19.82 2.91 -0.63
CA ALA A 54 -18.50 2.32 -0.69
C ALA A 54 -17.44 3.26 -1.28
N VAL A 55 -17.72 3.87 -2.43
CA VAL A 55 -16.80 4.81 -3.09
C VAL A 55 -16.53 6.03 -2.21
N ASN A 56 -17.57 6.60 -1.59
CA ASN A 56 -17.37 7.70 -0.63
C ASN A 56 -16.57 7.26 0.60
N ARG A 57 -16.73 6.02 1.07
CA ARG A 57 -15.96 5.49 2.20
C ARG A 57 -14.50 5.27 1.81
N LEU A 58 -14.24 4.66 0.65
CA LEU A 58 -12.91 4.45 0.09
C LEU A 58 -12.16 5.77 -0.09
N HIS A 59 -12.82 6.81 -0.61
CA HIS A 59 -12.21 8.12 -0.78
C HIS A 59 -11.74 8.72 0.56
N ARG A 60 -12.47 8.49 1.65
CA ARG A 60 -12.08 8.95 2.99
C ARG A 60 -11.00 8.09 3.66
N GLU A 61 -11.12 6.77 3.54
CA GLU A 61 -10.39 5.82 4.39
C GLU A 61 -9.19 5.15 3.69
N ASP A 62 -9.29 4.86 2.39
CA ASP A 62 -8.26 4.13 1.66
C ASP A 62 -7.24 5.09 1.07
N ALA A 63 -5.98 4.96 1.49
CA ALA A 63 -4.89 5.83 1.05
C ALA A 63 -4.73 5.86 -0.48
N ARG A 64 -5.06 4.77 -1.18
CA ARG A 64 -4.92 4.66 -2.64
C ARG A 64 -5.97 5.49 -3.39
N CYS A 65 -7.10 5.77 -2.74
CA CYS A 65 -8.25 6.46 -3.31
C CYS A 65 -8.44 7.86 -2.73
N ARG A 66 -7.54 8.30 -1.85
CA ARG A 66 -7.68 9.57 -1.12
C ARG A 66 -7.62 10.78 -2.03
N ASP A 67 -6.68 10.77 -2.96
CA ASP A 67 -6.44 11.91 -3.84
C ASP A 67 -7.27 11.82 -5.12
N VAL A 68 -7.26 10.67 -5.78
CA VAL A 68 -7.98 10.45 -7.06
C VAL A 68 -8.75 9.13 -7.03
N ILE A 69 -10.06 9.22 -7.28
CA ILE A 69 -10.97 8.09 -7.45
C ILE A 69 -11.88 8.32 -8.67
N HIS A 70 -11.89 7.35 -9.59
CA HIS A 70 -12.66 7.43 -10.82
C HIS A 70 -14.01 6.76 -10.64
N ALA A 71 -14.97 7.44 -10.00
CA ALA A 71 -16.28 6.87 -9.65
C ALA A 71 -17.01 6.24 -10.86
N GLY A 72 -16.88 6.82 -12.05
CA GLY A 72 -17.46 6.29 -13.30
C GLY A 72 -16.95 4.90 -13.71
N THR A 73 -15.84 4.43 -13.14
CA THR A 73 -15.27 3.10 -13.40
C THR A 73 -15.87 2.01 -12.52
N ALA A 74 -16.80 2.36 -11.62
CA ALA A 74 -17.40 1.41 -10.70
C ALA A 74 -18.13 0.30 -11.45
N ALA A 75 -17.66 -0.94 -11.30
CA ALA A 75 -18.23 -2.07 -12.01
C ALA A 75 -18.16 -3.36 -11.19
N LYS A 76 -18.95 -4.36 -11.58
CA LYS A 76 -18.95 -5.68 -10.94
C LYS A 76 -17.78 -6.52 -11.46
N SER A 77 -16.93 -7.01 -10.56
CA SER A 77 -15.85 -7.95 -10.90
C SER A 77 -16.40 -9.36 -11.10
N VAL A 78 -16.42 -9.85 -12.33
CA VAL A 78 -16.93 -11.20 -12.65
C VAL A 78 -16.13 -12.28 -11.91
N THR A 79 -14.81 -12.26 -12.05
CA THR A 79 -13.92 -13.29 -11.48
C THR A 79 -13.94 -13.29 -9.96
N ARG A 80 -13.85 -12.11 -9.32
CA ARG A 80 -13.87 -12.02 -7.85
C ARG A 80 -15.25 -12.34 -7.29
N SER A 81 -16.32 -11.92 -7.97
CA SER A 81 -17.67 -12.27 -7.54
C SER A 81 -17.91 -13.78 -7.57
N LYS A 82 -17.43 -14.45 -8.62
CA LYS A 82 -17.50 -15.91 -8.74
C LYS A 82 -16.70 -16.60 -7.63
N ALA A 83 -15.44 -16.19 -7.42
CA ALA A 83 -14.57 -16.78 -6.40
C ALA A 83 -15.11 -16.61 -4.97
N ALA A 84 -15.71 -15.46 -4.67
CA ALA A 84 -16.29 -15.16 -3.36
C ALA A 84 -17.74 -15.64 -3.20
N ASN A 85 -18.36 -16.18 -4.27
CA ASN A 85 -19.77 -16.51 -4.36
C ASN A 85 -20.73 -15.39 -3.87
N ARG A 86 -20.40 -14.14 -4.18
CA ARG A 86 -21.17 -12.94 -3.81
C ARG A 86 -20.77 -11.74 -4.67
N PRO A 87 -21.59 -10.69 -4.79
CA PRO A 87 -21.22 -9.50 -5.56
C PRO A 87 -19.97 -8.82 -5.00
N VAL A 88 -18.94 -8.73 -5.84
CA VAL A 88 -17.72 -7.95 -5.59
C VAL A 88 -17.63 -6.89 -6.68
N PHE A 89 -17.48 -5.64 -6.27
CA PHE A 89 -17.34 -4.49 -7.15
C PHE A 89 -15.91 -3.98 -7.11
N PHE A 90 -15.56 -3.12 -8.05
CA PHE A 90 -14.30 -2.42 -8.05
C PHE A 90 -14.46 -0.99 -8.53
N VAL A 91 -13.48 -0.15 -8.22
CA VAL A 91 -13.28 1.19 -8.77
C VAL A 91 -11.79 1.40 -9.03
N LEU A 92 -11.45 2.24 -10.00
CA LEU A 92 -10.07 2.66 -10.24
C LEU A 92 -9.72 3.88 -9.38
N CYS A 93 -8.58 3.84 -8.73
CA CYS A 93 -8.01 4.93 -7.94
C CYS A 93 -6.60 5.27 -8.42
N GLY A 94 -6.15 6.51 -8.24
CA GLY A 94 -4.86 6.99 -8.74
C GLY A 94 -4.88 7.43 -10.21
N GLU A 95 -3.72 7.84 -10.73
CA GLU A 95 -3.57 8.38 -12.09
C GLU A 95 -2.39 7.74 -12.83
N GLY A 96 -2.46 7.74 -14.18
CA GLY A 96 -1.38 7.26 -15.03
C GLY A 96 -0.95 5.82 -14.72
N PHE A 97 0.34 5.63 -14.44
CA PHE A 97 0.90 4.32 -14.11
C PHE A 97 0.61 3.86 -12.68
N ASP A 98 0.13 4.75 -11.81
CA ASP A 98 -0.23 4.45 -10.42
C ASP A 98 -1.73 4.08 -10.27
N THR A 99 -2.47 3.99 -11.39
CA THR A 99 -3.88 3.60 -11.35
C THR A 99 -4.04 2.16 -10.88
N VAL A 100 -4.82 1.98 -9.81
CA VAL A 100 -5.03 0.69 -9.15
C VAL A 100 -6.51 0.34 -9.01
N THR A 101 -6.81 -0.95 -9.17
CA THR A 101 -8.16 -1.48 -9.03
C THR A 101 -8.46 -1.85 -7.59
N VAL A 102 -9.25 -1.01 -6.91
CA VAL A 102 -9.67 -1.26 -5.53
C VAL A 102 -11.00 -2.01 -5.54
N HIS A 103 -11.01 -3.18 -4.92
CA HIS A 103 -12.18 -4.05 -4.86
C HIS A 103 -12.90 -3.88 -3.51
N PHE A 104 -14.22 -3.97 -3.54
CA PHE A 104 -15.05 -3.87 -2.35
C PHE A 104 -16.32 -4.73 -2.48
N ASP A 105 -16.90 -5.06 -1.34
CA ASP A 105 -18.14 -5.82 -1.23
C ASP A 105 -18.91 -5.44 0.03
N GLU A 106 -20.14 -5.94 0.18
CA GLU A 106 -21.01 -5.59 1.31
C GLU A 106 -20.42 -5.96 2.67
N LEU A 107 -19.67 -7.05 2.80
CA LEU A 107 -19.06 -7.45 4.08
C LEU A 107 -17.93 -6.51 4.46
N SER A 108 -17.05 -6.19 3.52
CA SER A 108 -15.97 -5.21 3.74
C SER A 108 -16.52 -3.83 4.11
N MET A 109 -17.67 -3.42 3.56
CA MET A 109 -18.30 -2.13 3.88
C MET A 109 -18.98 -2.10 5.26
N LYS A 110 -19.36 -3.27 5.80
CA LYS A 110 -19.95 -3.39 7.15
C LYS A 110 -18.90 -3.57 8.25
N ALA A 111 -17.66 -3.89 7.88
CA ALA A 111 -16.58 -3.99 8.84
C ALA A 111 -16.29 -2.62 9.48
N THR A 112 -16.12 -2.62 10.80
CA THR A 112 -15.74 -1.44 11.60
C THR A 112 -14.27 -1.07 11.41
N ALA A 113 -13.44 -2.03 11.02
CA ALA A 113 -12.06 -1.75 10.62
C ALA A 113 -12.05 -0.80 9.40
N PRO A 114 -11.14 0.18 9.37
CA PRO A 114 -10.93 1.01 8.19
C PRO A 114 -10.63 0.15 6.96
N LEU A 115 -11.06 0.63 5.79
CA LEU A 115 -10.64 0.06 4.51
C LEU A 115 -9.17 0.39 4.28
N SER A 116 -8.29 -0.37 4.93
CA SER A 116 -6.86 -0.15 4.84
C SER A 116 -6.33 -0.71 3.52
N ALA A 117 -5.37 0.00 2.93
CA ALA A 117 -4.61 -0.53 1.82
C ALA A 117 -4.00 -1.89 2.21
N PRO A 118 -3.92 -2.85 1.29
CA PRO A 118 -3.24 -4.12 1.53
C PRO A 118 -1.84 -3.88 2.08
N VAL A 119 -1.53 -4.53 3.20
CA VAL A 119 -0.22 -4.41 3.87
C VAL A 119 0.83 -5.19 3.09
N HIS A 120 1.93 -4.53 2.74
CA HIS A 120 3.10 -5.17 2.12
C HIS A 120 3.79 -6.13 3.09
N VAL A 121 4.49 -7.11 2.54
CA VAL A 121 5.42 -7.92 3.32
C VAL A 121 6.60 -7.03 3.71
N ASP A 122 7.09 -7.17 4.95
CA ASP A 122 8.32 -6.52 5.40
C ASP A 122 9.45 -6.75 4.38
N GLN A 123 10.26 -5.72 4.10
CA GLN A 123 11.28 -5.80 3.06
C GLN A 123 12.28 -6.93 3.30
N SER A 124 12.70 -7.13 4.55
CA SER A 124 13.66 -8.20 4.90
C SER A 124 13.04 -9.59 4.70
N ALA A 125 11.76 -9.74 5.05
CA ALA A 125 11.00 -10.96 4.80
C ALA A 125 10.77 -11.21 3.30
N ALA A 126 10.51 -10.16 2.50
CA ALA A 126 10.38 -10.27 1.05
C ALA A 126 11.69 -10.73 0.40
N VAL A 127 12.82 -10.15 0.81
CA VAL A 127 14.16 -10.58 0.38
C VAL A 127 14.41 -12.03 0.78
N GLN A 128 14.05 -12.42 2.01
CA GLN A 128 14.18 -13.80 2.48
C GLN A 128 13.40 -14.79 1.61
N PHE A 129 12.14 -14.49 1.29
CA PHE A 129 11.33 -15.34 0.41
C PHE A 129 11.98 -15.52 -0.96
N CYS A 130 12.59 -14.47 -1.51
CA CYS A 130 13.24 -14.54 -2.81
C CYS A 130 14.56 -15.35 -2.76
N GLU A 131 15.32 -15.23 -1.68
CA GLU A 131 16.51 -16.08 -1.44
C GLU A 131 16.13 -17.55 -1.28
N ASP A 132 15.08 -17.86 -0.52
CA ASP A 132 14.60 -19.23 -0.34
C ASP A 132 14.08 -19.82 -1.65
N TYR A 133 13.46 -18.99 -2.49
CA TYR A 133 13.09 -19.39 -3.86
C TYR A 133 14.34 -19.72 -4.68
N ALA A 134 15.38 -18.88 -4.68
CA ALA A 134 16.63 -19.15 -5.39
C ALA A 134 17.28 -20.47 -4.94
N LYS A 135 17.34 -20.72 -3.62
CA LYS A 135 17.79 -21.99 -3.04
C LYS A 135 16.97 -23.18 -3.50
N SER A 136 15.64 -23.04 -3.53
CA SER A 136 14.73 -24.12 -3.95
C SER A 136 14.89 -24.50 -5.43
N ARG A 137 15.40 -23.58 -6.26
CA ARG A 137 15.61 -23.78 -7.70
C ARG A 137 17.04 -24.17 -8.07
N ALA A 138 18.00 -24.01 -7.15
CA ALA A 138 19.40 -24.35 -7.40
C ALA A 138 19.63 -25.87 -7.30
N VAL A 139 20.51 -26.37 -8.17
CA VAL A 139 20.97 -27.78 -8.13
C VAL A 139 21.64 -28.12 -6.80
N ARG A 140 22.41 -27.16 -6.26
CA ARG A 140 23.09 -27.28 -4.96
C ARG A 140 22.70 -26.08 -4.09
N PRO A 141 21.60 -26.18 -3.30
CA PRO A 141 21.07 -25.05 -2.53
C PRO A 141 22.09 -24.39 -1.60
N SER A 142 23.02 -25.17 -1.02
CA SER A 142 24.08 -24.66 -0.14
C SER A 142 25.15 -23.84 -0.84
N THR A 143 25.17 -23.82 -2.17
CA THR A 143 26.11 -23.02 -2.97
C THR A 143 25.52 -21.70 -3.44
N VAL A 144 24.25 -21.44 -3.09
CA VAL A 144 23.60 -20.17 -3.43
C VAL A 144 24.21 -19.05 -2.59
N SER A 145 24.80 -18.07 -3.25
CA SER A 145 25.23 -16.80 -2.65
C SER A 145 24.34 -15.69 -3.18
N PHE A 146 23.33 -15.32 -2.40
CA PHE A 146 22.29 -14.36 -2.78
C PHE A 146 22.67 -12.95 -2.35
N SER A 147 22.57 -11.98 -3.26
CA SER A 147 22.77 -10.57 -2.93
C SER A 147 21.55 -10.07 -2.15
N ARG A 148 21.75 -9.61 -0.91
CA ARG A 148 20.66 -9.07 -0.07
C ARG A 148 20.63 -7.55 -0.01
N PHE A 149 21.69 -6.89 -0.48
CA PHE A 149 21.91 -5.46 -0.27
C PHE A 149 22.47 -4.74 -1.49
N LEU A 150 23.55 -5.24 -2.11
CA LEU A 150 24.26 -4.50 -3.16
C LEU A 150 23.51 -4.47 -4.50
N ASP A 151 22.90 -5.61 -4.88
CA ASP A 151 22.19 -5.75 -6.15
C ASP A 151 20.68 -5.96 -5.94
N THR A 152 20.17 -5.57 -4.78
CA THR A 152 18.77 -5.82 -4.40
C THR A 152 17.93 -4.56 -4.53
N ALA A 153 16.82 -4.66 -5.25
CA ALA A 153 15.78 -3.64 -5.30
C ALA A 153 14.44 -4.22 -4.86
N VAL A 154 13.71 -3.48 -4.03
CA VAL A 154 12.38 -3.84 -3.54
C VAL A 154 11.38 -2.80 -4.02
N ALA A 155 10.32 -3.24 -4.70
CA ALA A 155 9.24 -2.39 -5.19
C ALA A 155 7.90 -2.85 -4.60
N GLU A 156 7.24 -1.97 -3.87
CA GLU A 156 5.90 -2.18 -3.31
C GLU A 156 4.84 -1.74 -4.32
N HIS A 157 3.84 -2.60 -4.55
CA HIS A 157 2.76 -2.37 -5.52
C HIS A 157 1.48 -2.01 -4.80
N PRO A 158 0.66 -1.04 -5.25
CA PRO A 158 -0.51 -0.61 -4.46
C PRO A 158 -1.63 -1.67 -4.28
N ASN A 159 -1.48 -2.85 -4.88
CA ASN A 159 -2.31 -4.02 -4.62
C ASN A 159 -1.86 -4.86 -3.41
N GLY A 160 -0.80 -4.45 -2.70
CA GLY A 160 -0.24 -5.15 -1.54
C GLY A 160 0.90 -6.10 -1.85
N ARG A 161 1.22 -6.31 -3.13
CA ARG A 161 2.32 -7.18 -3.54
C ARG A 161 3.65 -6.46 -3.46
N THR A 162 4.71 -7.24 -3.36
CA THR A 162 6.08 -6.74 -3.35
C THR A 162 6.85 -7.45 -4.45
N THR A 163 7.60 -6.72 -5.27
CA THR A 163 8.59 -7.30 -6.18
C THR A 163 9.98 -7.12 -5.63
N VAL A 164 10.75 -8.21 -5.58
CA VAL A 164 12.17 -8.19 -5.29
C VAL A 164 12.92 -8.49 -6.58
N PHE A 165 13.85 -7.62 -6.96
CA PHE A 165 14.87 -7.88 -7.96
C PHE A 165 16.20 -8.09 -7.25
N SER A 166 16.93 -9.15 -7.60
CA SER A 166 18.27 -9.36 -7.07
C SER A 166 19.17 -10.16 -8.03
N SER A 167 20.39 -10.42 -7.59
CA SER A 167 21.36 -11.33 -8.20
C SER A 167 21.76 -12.44 -7.22
N PHE A 168 22.21 -13.58 -7.75
CA PHE A 168 22.86 -14.61 -6.95
C PHE A 168 23.84 -15.43 -7.78
N THR A 169 24.79 -16.08 -7.11
CA THR A 169 25.64 -17.11 -7.73
C THR A 169 25.26 -18.50 -7.23
N ALA A 170 25.41 -19.52 -8.07
CA ALA A 170 25.22 -20.92 -7.66
C ALA A 170 26.04 -21.88 -8.52
N LYS A 171 26.45 -23.00 -7.92
CA LYS A 171 27.19 -24.06 -8.65
C LYS A 171 26.25 -25.04 -9.34
N ASN A 172 26.60 -25.42 -10.56
CA ASN A 172 25.90 -26.48 -11.30
C ASN A 172 26.35 -27.89 -10.87
N ASN A 173 25.88 -28.92 -11.60
CA ASN A 173 26.20 -30.32 -11.31
C ASN A 173 27.71 -30.62 -11.31
N VAL A 174 28.48 -29.94 -12.17
CA VAL A 174 29.94 -30.12 -12.32
C VAL A 174 30.77 -29.14 -11.47
N GLY A 175 30.13 -28.37 -10.59
CA GLY A 175 30.82 -27.49 -9.64
C GLY A 175 31.21 -26.11 -10.19
N VAL A 176 30.83 -25.77 -11.42
CA VAL A 176 31.05 -24.46 -12.01
C VAL A 176 30.05 -23.45 -11.43
N GLU A 177 30.57 -22.35 -10.91
CA GLU A 177 29.78 -21.22 -10.40
C GLU A 177 29.26 -20.36 -11.55
N LEU A 178 27.98 -20.02 -11.50
CA LEU A 178 27.28 -19.24 -12.51
C LEU A 178 26.52 -18.10 -11.85
N ASN A 179 26.43 -16.97 -12.55
CA ASN A 179 25.73 -15.77 -12.10
C ASN A 179 24.30 -15.73 -12.66
N TYR A 180 23.36 -15.34 -11.80
CA TYR A 180 21.94 -15.28 -12.12
C TYR A 180 21.34 -13.96 -11.67
N THR A 181 20.31 -13.52 -12.39
CA THR A 181 19.36 -12.51 -11.95
C THR A 181 18.06 -13.18 -11.54
N ILE A 182 17.36 -12.57 -10.59
CA ILE A 182 16.10 -13.10 -10.07
C ILE A 182 15.10 -11.98 -9.86
N ARG A 183 13.85 -12.26 -10.23
CA ARG A 183 12.69 -11.42 -9.94
C ARG A 183 11.63 -12.25 -9.22
N CYS A 184 11.24 -11.84 -8.03
CA CYS A 184 10.20 -12.49 -7.23
C CYS A 184 9.01 -11.54 -7.03
N LEU A 185 7.80 -12.00 -7.33
CA LEU A 185 6.55 -11.35 -6.95
C LEU A 185 5.98 -12.05 -5.71
N ILE A 186 5.73 -11.29 -4.66
CA ILE A 186 5.42 -11.78 -3.32
C ILE A 186 4.12 -11.15 -2.82
N ASP A 187 3.32 -11.90 -2.06
CA ASP A 187 2.29 -11.37 -1.17
C ASP A 187 2.46 -11.91 0.26
N ARG A 188 1.48 -11.66 1.13
CA ARG A 188 1.51 -12.09 2.54
C ARG A 188 1.62 -13.61 2.73
N SER A 189 1.29 -14.41 1.73
CA SER A 189 1.40 -15.87 1.76
C SER A 189 2.74 -16.39 1.23
N GLY A 190 3.60 -15.52 0.68
CA GLY A 190 4.91 -15.86 0.15
C GLY A 190 5.04 -15.59 -1.35
N ILE A 191 5.83 -16.41 -2.05
CA ILE A 191 6.12 -16.26 -3.48
C ILE A 191 4.87 -16.61 -4.30
N ILE A 192 4.42 -15.65 -5.12
CA ILE A 192 3.40 -15.85 -6.15
C ILE A 192 4.07 -16.30 -7.46
N GLU A 193 5.16 -15.63 -7.82
CA GLU A 193 5.90 -15.86 -9.07
C GLU A 193 7.39 -15.61 -8.85
N GLY A 194 8.23 -16.42 -9.48
CA GLY A 194 9.68 -16.23 -9.43
C GLY A 194 10.32 -16.56 -10.77
N HIS A 195 11.07 -15.61 -11.33
CA HIS A 195 11.79 -15.76 -12.58
C HIS A 195 13.30 -15.70 -12.33
N ILE A 196 14.06 -16.65 -12.87
CA ILE A 196 15.52 -16.71 -12.79
C ILE A 196 16.08 -16.66 -14.20
N GLY A 197 16.95 -15.69 -14.46
CA GLY A 197 17.70 -15.56 -15.71
C GLY A 197 19.19 -15.71 -15.47
N ARG A 198 19.98 -16.05 -16.50
CA ARG A 198 21.44 -15.91 -16.42
C ARG A 198 21.81 -14.44 -16.47
N ALA A 199 22.75 -14.03 -15.64
CA ALA A 199 23.38 -12.73 -15.78
C ALA A 199 24.29 -12.75 -17.02
N SER A 200 24.30 -11.64 -17.77
CA SER A 200 25.14 -11.44 -18.96
C SER A 200 26.55 -11.04 -18.56
#